data_AF-A0A9D2TVA8-F1
#
_entry.id   AF-A0A9D2TVA8-F1
#
_cell.length_a   1.000
_cell.length_b   1.000
_cell.length_c   1.000
_cell.angle_alpha   90.00
_cell.angle_beta   90.00
_cell.angle_gamma   90.00
#
_symmetry.space_group_name_H-M   'P 1'
#
loop_
_entity.id
_entity.type
_entity.pdbx_description
1 polymer ?
#
loop_
_entity_poly.entity_id
_entity_poly.type
_entity_poly.pdbx_seq_one_letter_code
_entity_poly.pdbx_strand_id
1 'polypeptide(L)'
;MKIYNKKGFLSGIFWIVLALWSIIHDFGSPNPNTMVQIRDSIISLFLLLMGITSFWRAFSKKATKEDIVEEYDERNRLIKYKSQPRMLDIAYAILFVFMVCGMIGYKLTANIVWGCIFVIPGFLLGLFLIIEIFVKFYYEKHE
;
A
#
# COMPACT_ATOMS: atom_id res chain seq x y z
N MET A 1 -28.97 10.38 -2.85
CA MET A 1 -27.99 10.37 -3.98
C MET A 1 -27.81 8.94 -4.47
N LYS A 2 -27.71 8.71 -5.78
CA LYS A 2 -27.41 7.37 -6.33
C LYS A 2 -25.90 7.12 -6.25
N ILE A 3 -25.49 5.97 -5.73
CA ILE A 3 -24.09 5.53 -5.73
C ILE A 3 -23.80 4.92 -7.10
N TYR A 4 -22.85 5.49 -7.85
CA TYR A 4 -22.49 5.00 -9.18
C TYR A 4 -21.28 4.07 -9.11
N ASN A 5 -20.29 4.36 -8.25
CA ASN A 5 -19.11 3.53 -8.04
C ASN A 5 -19.08 2.93 -6.62
N LYS A 6 -19.51 1.67 -6.48
CA LYS A 6 -19.51 0.96 -5.19
C LYS A 6 -18.11 0.73 -4.64
N LYS A 7 -17.12 0.47 -5.50
CA LYS A 7 -15.72 0.24 -5.09
C LYS A 7 -15.12 1.53 -4.52
N GLY A 8 -15.28 2.65 -5.24
CA GLY A 8 -14.82 3.97 -4.80
C GLY A 8 -15.51 4.46 -3.52
N PHE A 9 -16.79 4.11 -3.36
CA PHE A 9 -17.53 4.42 -2.13
C PHE A 9 -16.96 3.69 -0.91
N LEU A 10 -16.74 2.37 -1.03
CA LEU A 10 -16.17 1.55 0.04
C LEU A 10 -14.74 2.00 0.38
N SER A 11 -13.92 2.28 -0.63
CA SER A 11 -12.57 2.82 -0.39
C SER A 11 -12.62 4.16 0.33
N GLY A 12 -13.55 5.05 -0.04
CA GLY A 12 -13.70 6.35 0.61
C GLY A 12 -14.12 6.24 2.08
N ILE A 13 -15.08 5.36 2.38
CA ILE A 13 -15.45 5.07 3.77
C ILE A 13 -14.26 4.54 4.56
N PHE A 14 -13.54 3.57 3.99
CA PHE A 14 -12.37 2.99 4.65
C PHE A 14 -11.33 4.05 5.03
N TRP A 15 -10.98 4.94 4.10
CA TRP A 15 -10.05 6.03 4.36
C TRP A 15 -10.56 7.05 5.38
N ILE A 16 -11.85 7.40 5.35
CA ILE A 16 -12.47 8.31 6.33
C ILE A 16 -12.44 7.69 7.73
N VAL A 17 -12.76 6.40 7.86
CA VAL A 17 -12.74 5.69 9.15
C VAL A 17 -11.32 5.63 9.71
N LEU A 18 -10.31 5.34 8.88
CA LEU A 18 -8.91 5.38 9.30
C LEU A 18 -8.47 6.78 9.73
N ALA A 19 -8.86 7.82 9.01
CA ALA A 19 -8.55 9.20 9.36
C ALA A 19 -9.17 9.58 10.71
N LEU A 20 -10.45 9.24 10.93
CA LEU A 20 -11.14 9.50 12.20
C LEU A 20 -10.50 8.75 13.36
N TRP A 21 -10.16 7.48 13.16
CA TRP A 21 -9.42 6.69 14.15
C TRP A 21 -8.10 7.35 14.53
N SER A 22 -7.32 7.79 13.54
CA SER A 22 -6.04 8.47 13.74
C SER A 22 -6.22 9.77 14.55
N ILE A 23 -7.22 10.59 14.20
CA ILE A 23 -7.54 11.82 14.92
C ILE A 23 -7.94 11.51 16.37
N ILE A 24 -8.83 10.55 16.60
CA ILE A 24 -9.28 10.19 17.95
C ILE A 24 -8.11 9.72 18.81
N HIS A 25 -7.19 8.94 18.25
CA HIS A 25 -5.99 8.49 18.95
C HIS A 25 -5.07 9.67 19.30
N ASP A 26 -4.82 10.58 18.36
CA ASP A 26 -3.95 11.74 18.57
C ASP A 26 -4.51 12.74 19.60
N PHE A 27 -5.84 12.91 19.65
CA PHE A 27 -6.50 13.78 20.63
C PHE A 27 -6.72 13.09 22.00
N GLY A 28 -6.92 11.77 22.02
CA GLY A 28 -7.18 11.00 23.25
C GLY A 28 -5.93 10.78 24.11
N SER A 29 -4.75 10.71 23.49
CA SER A 29 -3.46 10.62 24.19
C SER A 29 -2.40 11.48 23.47
N PRO A 30 -2.38 12.80 23.71
CA PRO A 30 -1.44 13.69 23.04
C PRO A 30 0.00 13.30 23.38
N ASN A 31 0.77 12.96 22.35
CA ASN A 31 2.19 12.68 22.52
C ASN A 31 2.93 13.96 22.99
N PRO A 32 3.85 13.89 23.96
CA PRO A 32 4.58 15.04 24.46
C PRO A 32 5.58 15.61 23.44
N ASN A 33 5.86 14.87 22.36
CA ASN A 33 6.75 15.28 21.30
C ASN A 33 5.98 15.98 20.16
N THR A 34 6.17 17.30 20.04
CA THR A 34 5.51 18.13 19.04
C THR A 34 5.80 17.69 17.59
N MET A 35 6.99 17.16 17.32
CA MET A 35 7.35 16.67 15.98
C MET A 35 6.51 15.45 15.57
N VAL A 36 6.24 14.55 16.53
CA VAL A 36 5.41 13.36 16.31
C VAL A 36 3.97 13.78 16.07
N GLN A 37 3.46 14.74 16.85
CA GLN A 37 2.10 15.25 16.70
C GLN A 37 1.88 15.94 15.34
N ILE A 38 2.87 16.70 14.84
CA ILE A 38 2.81 17.34 13.50
C ILE A 38 2.78 16.27 12.40
N ARG A 39 3.66 15.26 12.49
CA ARG A 39 3.69 14.14 11.53
C ARG A 39 2.34 13.42 11.48
N ASP A 40 1.77 13.09 12.64
CA ASP A 40 0.54 12.31 12.74
C ASP A 40 -0.68 13.13 12.26
N SER A 41 -0.67 14.44 12.52
CA SER A 41 -1.65 15.38 11.95
C SER A 41 -1.60 15.45 10.42
N ILE A 42 -0.39 15.48 9.84
CA ILE A 42 -0.22 15.48 8.36
C ILE A 42 -0.75 14.19 7.75
N ILE A 43 -0.45 13.04 8.37
CA ILE A 43 -0.94 11.73 7.92
C ILE A 43 -2.48 11.71 7.98
N SER A 44 -3.06 12.14 9.10
CA SER A 44 -4.51 12.21 9.28
C SER A 44 -5.19 13.08 8.23
N LEU A 45 -4.62 14.25 7.92
CA LEU A 45 -5.12 15.15 6.89
C LEU A 45 -5.09 14.49 5.51
N PHE A 46 -3.99 13.82 5.17
CA PHE A 46 -3.84 13.14 3.88
C PHE A 46 -4.87 12.01 3.72
N LEU A 47 -5.06 11.18 4.77
CA LEU A 47 -6.07 10.12 4.78
C LEU A 47 -7.49 10.68 4.60
N LEU A 48 -7.80 11.79 5.27
CA LEU A 48 -9.10 12.43 5.19
C LEU A 48 -9.37 12.99 3.78
N LEU A 49 -8.38 13.65 3.17
CA LEU A 49 -8.50 14.15 1.78
C LEU A 49 -8.70 13.02 0.77
N MET A 50 -7.93 11.93 0.90
CA MET A 50 -8.10 10.72 0.07
C MET A 50 -9.50 10.11 0.24
N GLY A 51 -10.00 10.07 1.48
CA GLY A 51 -11.32 9.57 1.80
C GLY A 51 -12.45 10.42 1.22
N ILE A 52 -12.41 11.75 1.42
CA ILE A 52 -13.44 12.66 0.90
C ILE A 52 -13.47 12.66 -0.63
N THR A 53 -12.31 12.70 -1.28
CA THR A 53 -12.25 12.73 -2.75
C THR A 53 -12.81 11.46 -3.38
N SER A 54 -12.45 10.28 -2.86
CA SER A 54 -12.99 9.01 -3.34
C SER A 54 -14.47 8.83 -3.02
N PHE A 55 -14.91 9.26 -1.82
CA PHE A 55 -16.31 9.28 -1.43
C PHE A 55 -17.15 10.17 -2.35
N TRP A 56 -16.69 11.39 -2.64
CA TRP A 56 -17.38 12.33 -3.53
C TRP A 56 -17.43 11.83 -4.97
N ARG A 57 -16.32 11.31 -5.50
CA ARG A 57 -16.25 10.72 -6.85
C ARG A 57 -17.24 9.56 -7.02
N ALA A 58 -17.49 8.79 -5.97
CA ALA A 58 -18.40 7.65 -6.01
C ALA A 58 -19.86 8.02 -6.32
N PHE A 59 -20.26 9.27 -6.02
CA PHE A 59 -21.58 9.82 -6.35
C PHE A 59 -21.63 10.58 -7.68
N SER A 60 -20.47 10.83 -8.31
CA SER A 60 -20.41 11.51 -9.61
C SER A 60 -20.57 10.51 -10.75
N LYS A 61 -21.66 10.63 -11.51
CA LYS A 61 -21.92 9.82 -12.71
C LYS A 61 -20.84 10.02 -13.78
N LYS A 62 -20.36 11.25 -13.96
CA LYS A 62 -19.31 11.59 -14.94
C LYS A 62 -17.99 10.91 -14.57
N ALA A 63 -17.54 11.10 -13.33
CA ALA A 63 -16.29 10.50 -12.85
C ALA A 63 -16.34 8.97 -12.90
N THR A 64 -17.48 8.38 -12.51
CA THR A 64 -17.63 6.91 -12.60
C THR A 64 -17.59 6.40 -14.04
N LYS A 65 -18.16 7.15 -15.00
CA LYS A 65 -18.09 6.76 -16.41
C LYS A 65 -16.67 6.84 -16.95
N GLU A 66 -15.92 7.87 -16.56
CA GLU A 66 -14.50 8.02 -16.90
C GLU A 66 -13.67 6.87 -16.31
N ASP A 67 -13.86 6.55 -15.03
CA ASP A 67 -13.19 5.42 -14.34
C ASP A 67 -13.45 4.08 -15.06
N ILE A 68 -14.71 3.85 -15.47
CA ILE A 68 -15.11 2.63 -16.20
C ILE A 68 -14.42 2.57 -17.57
N VAL A 69 -14.44 3.66 -18.34
CA VAL A 69 -13.80 3.70 -19.67
C VAL A 69 -12.30 3.43 -19.54
N GLU A 70 -11.65 3.99 -18.53
CA GLU A 70 -10.22 3.78 -18.27
C GLU A 70 -9.91 2.33 -17.84
N GLU A 71 -10.78 1.69 -17.05
CA GLU A 71 -10.63 0.29 -16.61
C GLU A 71 -10.80 -0.71 -17.76
N TYR A 72 -11.69 -0.41 -18.73
CA TYR A 72 -11.94 -1.27 -19.89
C TYR A 72 -11.05 -0.97 -21.10
N ASP A 73 -10.24 0.10 -21.06
CA ASP A 73 -9.28 0.39 -22.12
C ASP A 73 -8.26 -0.75 -22.25
N GLU A 74 -8.22 -1.37 -23.43
CA GLU A 74 -7.35 -2.50 -23.75
C GLU A 74 -5.87 -2.17 -23.52
N ARG A 75 -5.46 -0.93 -23.85
CA ARG A 75 -4.08 -0.47 -23.64
C ARG A 75 -3.75 -0.46 -22.15
N ASN A 76 -4.66 0.05 -21.31
CA ASN A 76 -4.45 0.10 -19.88
C ASN A 76 -4.42 -1.30 -19.26
N ARG A 77 -5.29 -2.20 -19.71
CA ARG A 77 -5.27 -3.61 -19.28
C ARG A 77 -3.97 -4.30 -19.67
N LEU A 78 -3.48 -4.10 -20.90
CA LEU A 78 -2.20 -4.64 -21.35
C LEU A 78 -1.04 -4.12 -20.51
N ILE A 79 -1.00 -2.81 -20.24
CA ILE A 79 0.03 -2.20 -19.39
C ILE A 79 -0.02 -2.82 -18.00
N LYS A 80 -1.21 -2.98 -17.41
CA LYS A 80 -1.41 -3.58 -16.08
C LYS A 80 -0.89 -5.01 -16.00
N TYR A 81 -1.22 -5.86 -16.98
CA TYR A 81 -0.73 -7.24 -17.00
C TYR A 81 0.78 -7.35 -17.20
N LYS A 82 1.40 -6.44 -17.96
CA LYS A 82 2.85 -6.40 -18.14
C LYS A 82 3.59 -5.80 -16.94
N SER A 83 2.99 -4.83 -16.26
CA SER A 83 3.63 -4.12 -15.15
C SER A 83 3.58 -4.91 -13.85
N GLN A 84 2.52 -5.68 -13.60
CA GLN A 84 2.37 -6.49 -12.39
C GLN A 84 3.56 -7.45 -12.11
N PRO A 85 3.99 -8.32 -13.05
CA PRO A 85 5.14 -9.20 -12.81
C PRO A 85 6.43 -8.40 -12.65
N ARG A 86 6.67 -7.39 -13.51
CA ARG A 86 7.86 -6.53 -13.40
C ARG A 86 7.94 -5.77 -12.08
N MET A 87 6.82 -5.36 -11.52
CA MET A 87 6.76 -4.70 -10.22
C MET A 87 7.25 -5.63 -9.11
N LEU A 88 6.86 -6.92 -9.13
CA LEU A 88 7.35 -7.91 -8.18
C LEU A 88 8.84 -8.19 -8.35
N ASP A 89 9.32 -8.32 -9.58
CA ASP A 89 10.76 -8.50 -9.86
C ASP A 89 11.60 -7.34 -9.28
N ILE A 90 11.14 -6.10 -9.49
CA ILE A 90 11.79 -4.90 -8.96
C ILE A 90 11.72 -4.89 -7.42
N ALA A 91 10.57 -5.26 -6.84
CA ALA A 91 10.42 -5.34 -5.39
C ALA A 91 11.38 -6.37 -4.77
N TYR A 92 11.52 -7.55 -5.40
CA TYR A 92 12.50 -8.56 -5.00
C TYR A 92 13.93 -8.02 -5.04
N ALA A 93 14.30 -7.34 -6.12
CA ALA A 93 15.63 -6.75 -6.26
C ALA A 93 15.91 -5.72 -5.14
N ILE A 94 14.96 -4.82 -4.86
CA ILE A 94 15.11 -3.80 -3.82
C ILE A 94 15.23 -4.44 -2.43
N LEU A 95 14.34 -5.38 -2.09
CA LEU A 95 14.38 -6.07 -0.80
C LEU A 95 15.69 -6.85 -0.63
N PHE A 96 16.17 -7.48 -1.69
CA PHE A 96 17.43 -8.23 -1.67
C PHE A 96 18.63 -7.29 -1.43
N VAL A 97 18.65 -6.13 -2.09
CA VAL A 97 19.69 -5.11 -1.87
C VAL A 97 19.68 -4.63 -0.42
N PHE A 98 18.50 -4.32 0.15
CA PHE A 98 18.42 -3.93 1.57
C PHE A 98 18.88 -5.05 2.50
N MET A 99 18.53 -6.30 2.21
CA MET A 99 18.99 -7.45 2.98
C MET A 99 20.52 -7.53 2.97
N VAL A 100 21.16 -7.47 1.80
CA VAL A 100 22.63 -7.51 1.67
C VAL A 100 23.29 -6.33 2.39
N CYS A 101 22.78 -5.10 2.20
CA CYS A 101 23.27 -3.91 2.89
C CYS A 101 23.13 -4.03 4.42
N GLY A 102 21.99 -4.52 4.90
CA GLY A 102 21.73 -4.80 6.31
C GLY A 102 22.72 -5.79 6.90
N MET A 103 22.98 -6.89 6.19
CA MET A 103 23.94 -7.92 6.61
C MET A 103 25.37 -7.37 6.70
N ILE A 104 25.82 -6.66 5.67
CA ILE A 104 27.16 -6.05 5.64
C ILE A 104 27.28 -5.02 6.77
N GLY A 105 26.30 -4.11 6.89
CA GLY A 105 26.28 -3.08 7.93
C GLY A 105 26.29 -3.67 9.33
N TYR A 106 25.53 -4.75 9.56
CA TYR A 106 25.49 -5.43 10.86
C TYR A 106 26.84 -6.07 11.18
N LYS A 107 27.45 -6.77 10.22
CA LYS A 107 28.76 -7.40 10.41
C LYS A 107 29.88 -6.39 10.72
N LEU A 108 29.81 -5.19 10.12
CA LEU A 108 30.83 -4.16 10.32
C LEU A 108 30.65 -3.34 11.59
N THR A 109 29.40 -3.10 12.02
CA THR A 109 29.10 -2.15 13.11
C THR A 109 28.57 -2.80 14.38
N ALA A 110 28.14 -4.08 14.31
CA ALA A 110 27.41 -4.78 15.37
C ALA A 110 26.15 -4.05 15.88
N ASN A 111 25.66 -3.05 15.13
CA ASN A 111 24.52 -2.24 15.53
C ASN A 111 23.20 -2.91 15.10
N ILE A 112 22.30 -3.09 16.05
CA ILE A 112 21.01 -3.77 15.89
C ILE A 112 20.13 -3.16 14.79
N VAL A 113 20.25 -1.86 14.51
CA VAL A 113 19.50 -1.18 13.44
C VAL A 113 19.81 -1.80 12.07
N TRP A 114 21.08 -2.12 11.80
CA TRP A 114 21.46 -2.82 10.57
C TRP A 114 20.94 -4.26 10.54
N GLY A 115 20.86 -4.90 11.71
CA GLY A 115 20.20 -6.19 11.87
C GLY A 115 18.71 -6.14 11.47
N CYS A 116 17.98 -5.10 11.88
CA CYS A 116 16.59 -4.90 11.47
C CYS A 116 16.45 -4.68 9.95
N ILE A 117 17.36 -3.92 9.35
CA ILE A 117 17.42 -3.70 7.88
C ILE A 117 17.71 -5.01 7.13
N PHE A 118 18.35 -6.00 7.76
CA PHE A 118 18.52 -7.34 7.18
C PHE A 118 17.27 -8.21 7.37
N VAL A 119 16.76 -8.31 8.59
CA VAL A 119 15.71 -9.26 8.97
C VAL A 119 14.37 -8.93 8.31
N ILE A 120 13.97 -7.65 8.30
CA ILE A 120 12.65 -7.25 7.80
C ILE A 120 12.50 -7.54 6.30
N PRO A 121 13.42 -7.10 5.41
CA PRO A 121 13.36 -7.44 3.99
C PRO A 121 13.53 -8.93 3.74
N GLY A 122 14.40 -9.62 4.49
CA GLY A 122 14.58 -11.07 4.37
C GLY A 122 13.31 -11.87 4.67
N PHE A 123 12.58 -11.47 5.72
CA PHE A 123 11.28 -12.07 6.03
C PHE A 123 10.24 -11.81 4.94
N LEU A 124 10.14 -10.57 4.44
CA LEU A 124 9.21 -10.22 3.36
C LEU A 124 9.50 -10.97 2.06
N LEU A 125 10.79 -11.09 1.68
CA LEU A 125 11.22 -11.90 0.54
C LEU A 125 10.78 -13.35 0.70
N GLY A 126 11.05 -13.96 1.85
CA GLY A 126 10.64 -15.34 2.11
C GLY A 126 9.13 -15.53 2.01
N LEU A 127 8.35 -14.62 2.59
CA LEU A 127 6.90 -14.66 2.53
C LEU A 127 6.38 -14.56 1.09
N PHE A 128 6.91 -13.63 0.29
CA PHE A 128 6.50 -13.47 -1.10
C PHE A 128 6.86 -14.68 -1.96
N LEU A 129 8.05 -15.27 -1.78
CA LEU A 129 8.43 -16.50 -2.49
C LEU A 129 7.49 -17.66 -2.17
N ILE A 130 7.09 -17.82 -0.89
CA ILE A 130 6.13 -18.84 -0.48
C ILE A 130 4.77 -18.60 -1.16
N ILE A 131 4.26 -17.36 -1.14
CA ILE A 131 3.01 -17.01 -1.82
C ILE A 131 3.11 -17.31 -3.32
N GLU A 132 4.22 -16.94 -3.96
CA GLU A 132 4.43 -17.19 -5.39
C GLU A 132 4.40 -18.68 -5.73
N ILE A 133 5.00 -19.54 -4.89
CA ILE A 133 4.94 -21.00 -5.05
C ILE A 133 3.49 -21.50 -4.97
N PHE A 134 2.73 -21.08 -3.96
CA PHE A 134 1.33 -21.50 -3.81
C PHE A 134 0.45 -21.03 -4.97
N VAL A 135 0.64 -19.79 -5.42
CA VAL A 135 -0.08 -19.23 -6.56
C VAL A 135 0.25 -20.00 -7.84
N LYS A 136 1.53 -20.30 -8.10
CA LYS A 136 1.96 -21.12 -9.25
C LYS A 136 1.32 -22.50 -9.23
N PHE A 137 1.40 -23.22 -8.11
CA PHE A 137 0.75 -24.53 -7.98
C PHE A 137 -0.75 -24.49 -8.16
N TYR A 138 -1.42 -23.43 -7.69
CA TYR A 138 -2.85 -23.27 -7.89
C TYR A 138 -3.19 -23.17 -9.38
N TYR A 139 -2.50 -22.31 -10.13
CA TYR A 139 -2.77 -22.13 -11.56
C TYR A 139 -2.33 -23.32 -12.41
N GLU A 140 -1.17 -23.94 -12.13
CA GLU A 140 -0.73 -25.17 -12.81
C GLU A 140 -1.72 -26.33 -12.67
N LYS A 141 -2.52 -26.36 -11.60
CA LYS A 141 -3.52 -27.40 -11.36
C LYS A 141 -4.87 -27.11 -12.03
N HIS A 142 -5.17 -25.84 -12.31
CA HIS A 142 -6.47 -25.39 -12.81
C HIS A 142 -6.43 -24.92 -14.27
N GLU A 143 -5.26 -24.97 -14.91
CA GLU A 143 -5.05 -24.93 -16.37
C GLU A 143 -4.84 -26.34 -16.93
#